data_AF-A0A353PDA7-F1
#
_entry.id   AF-A0A353PDA7-F1
#
_cell.length_a   1.000
_cell.length_b   1.000
_cell.length_c   1.000
_cell.angle_alpha   90.00
_cell.angle_beta   90.00
_cell.angle_gamma   90.00
#
_symmetry.space_group_name_H-M   'P 1'
#
loop_
_entity.id
_entity.type
_entity.pdbx_description
1 polymer ?
#
loop_
_entity_poly.entity_id
_entity_poly.type
_entity_poly.pdbx_seq_one_letter_code
_entity_poly.pdbx_strand_id
1 'polypeptide(L)' 'IEVLEDGVLPPEHVAQVQGQLWISGRTYCDFLSYWPSLPPFLIRVERDEEYIARLADAVQTFLSEMDELANKIAAMKEAA' A
#
# COMPACT_ATOMS: atom_id res chain seq x y z
N ILE A 1 -10.46 16.92 9.08
CA ILE A 1 -9.58 17.78 9.92
C ILE A 1 -8.54 16.89 10.62
N GLU A 2 -8.89 15.65 10.98
CA GLU A 2 -7.99 14.61 11.52
C GLU A 2 -6.56 14.60 10.96
N VAL A 3 -6.35 14.60 9.64
CA VAL A 3 -4.99 14.63 9.04
C VAL A 3 -4.14 15.83 9.50
N LEU A 4 -4.77 17.00 9.64
CA LEU A 4 -4.11 18.24 10.10
C LEU A 4 -3.93 18.28 11.62
N GLU A 5 -4.76 17.54 12.37
CA GLU A 5 -4.74 17.49 13.84
C GLU A 5 -3.74 16.45 14.35
N ASP A 6 -3.71 15.27 13.74
CA ASP A 6 -2.92 14.13 14.21
C ASP A 6 -1.45 14.21 13.79
N GLY A 7 -1.14 14.93 12.72
CA GLY A 7 0.25 15.13 12.28
C GLY A 7 0.95 13.87 11.77
N VAL A 8 0.20 12.79 11.52
CA VAL A 8 0.70 11.48 11.08
C VAL A 8 0.13 11.11 9.72
N LEU A 9 0.76 10.12 9.08
CA LEU A 9 0.23 9.51 7.88
C LEU A 9 -1.09 8.79 8.23
N PRO A 10 -2.21 9.07 7.53
CA PRO A 10 -3.45 8.36 7.76
C PRO A 10 -3.28 6.85 7.58
N PRO A 11 -3.81 6.00 8.48
CA PRO A 11 -3.58 4.56 8.47
C PRO A 11 -3.89 3.87 7.14
N GLU A 12 -4.91 4.34 6.42
CA GLU A 12 -5.32 3.84 5.11
C GLU A 12 -4.27 4.05 4.00
N HIS A 13 -3.36 5.00 4.17
CA HIS A 13 -2.30 5.30 3.21
C HIS A 13 -0.98 4.59 3.52
N VAL A 14 -0.83 3.95 4.69
CA VAL A 14 0.43 3.32 5.10
C VAL A 14 0.83 2.22 4.12
N ALA A 15 -0.10 1.33 3.75
CA ALA A 15 0.16 0.25 2.81
C ALA A 15 0.57 0.77 1.42
N GLN A 16 -0.07 1.84 0.97
CA GLN A 16 0.23 2.48 -0.30
C GLN A 16 1.65 3.07 -0.30
N VAL A 17 1.99 3.89 0.70
CA VAL A 17 3.28 4.58 0.77
C VAL A 17 4.42 3.59 0.99
N GLN A 18 4.29 2.65 1.93
CA GLN A 18 5.31 1.62 2.14
C GLN A 18 5.43 0.67 0.94
N GLY A 19 4.33 0.37 0.25
CA GLY A 19 4.35 -0.37 -1.01
C GLY A 19 5.12 0.36 -2.12
N GLN A 20 4.92 1.68 -2.26
CA GLN A 20 5.71 2.49 -3.21
C GLN A 20 7.21 2.48 -2.87
N LEU A 21 7.56 2.59 -1.58
CA LEU A 21 8.94 2.52 -1.12
C LEU A 21 9.56 1.14 -1.36
N TRP A 22 8.80 0.07 -1.12
CA TRP A 22 9.20 -1.30 -1.42
C TRP A 22 9.59 -1.46 -2.88
N ILE A 23 8.70 -1.11 -3.81
CA ILE A 23 8.93 -1.30 -5.25
C ILE A 23 10.01 -0.37 -5.80
N SER A 24 10.07 0.87 -5.34
CA SER A 24 11.02 1.86 -5.87
C SER A 24 12.42 1.79 -5.25
N GLY A 25 12.59 1.08 -4.14
CA GLY A 25 13.85 1.03 -3.39
C GLY A 25 14.27 2.36 -2.75
N ARG A 26 13.37 3.35 -2.68
CA ARG A 26 13.63 4.64 -2.02
C ARG A 26 13.59 4.50 -0.50
N THR A 27 14.28 5.40 0.18
CA THR A 27 14.35 5.44 1.65
C THR A 27 13.24 6.26 2.30
N TYR A 28 12.59 7.17 1.56
CA TYR A 28 11.48 7.98 2.07
C TYR A 28 10.51 8.41 0.95
N CYS A 29 9.30 8.79 1.35
CA CYS A 29 8.27 9.41 0.51
C CYS A 29 7.68 10.61 1.25
N ASP A 30 7.59 11.77 0.58
CA ASP A 30 6.90 12.92 1.14
C ASP A 30 5.40 12.84 0.79
N PHE A 31 4.55 12.76 1.82
CA PHE A 31 3.08 12.71 1.70
C PHE A 31 2.52 14.12 1.82
N LEU A 32 1.78 14.55 0.79
CA LEU A 32 1.11 15.85 0.74
C LEU A 32 -0.41 15.66 0.69
N SER A 33 -1.10 16.15 1.71
CA SER A 33 -2.55 16.34 1.69
C SER A 33 -2.87 17.82 1.49
N TYR A 34 -3.72 18.12 0.50
CA TYR A 34 -4.00 19.48 0.07
C TYR A 34 -5.50 19.71 -0.14
N TRP A 35 -5.97 20.83 0.41
CA TRP A 35 -7.29 21.39 0.13
C TRP A 35 -7.16 22.91 -0.02
N PRO A 36 -7.72 23.56 -1.07
CA PRO A 36 -7.46 24.99 -1.34
C PRO A 36 -7.82 25.97 -0.23
N SER A 37 -8.78 25.62 0.64
CA SER A 37 -9.23 26.47 1.75
C SER A 37 -8.57 26.12 3.09
N LEU A 38 -7.60 25.22 3.12
CA LEU A 38 -6.89 24.80 4.32
C LEU A 38 -5.36 24.82 4.08
N PRO A 39 -4.55 24.95 5.14
CA PRO A 39 -3.10 24.79 5.02
C PRO A 39 -2.73 23.41 4.43
N PRO A 40 -1.72 23.33 3.56
CA PRO A 40 -1.21 22.04 3.08
C PRO A 40 -0.58 21.27 4.24
N PHE A 41 -0.83 19.96 4.27
CA PHE A 41 -0.20 19.04 5.20
C PHE A 41 0.88 18.25 4.48
N LEU A 42 2.14 18.48 4.83
CA LEU A 42 3.30 17.79 4.26
C LEU A 42 4.07 17.07 5.36
N ILE A 43 4.27 15.76 5.21
CA ILE A 43 5.09 14.97 6.11
C ILE A 43 6.04 14.07 5.32
N ARG A 44 7.19 13.78 5.93
CA ARG A 44 8.10 12.74 5.42
C ARG A 44 7.76 11.41 6.06
N VAL A 45 7.53 10.41 5.23
CA VAL A 45 7.34 9.02 5.64
C VAL A 45 8.63 8.26 5.33
N GLU A 46 9.30 7.80 6.38
CA GLU A 46 10.49 6.96 6.25
C GLU A 46 10.10 5.52 5.88
N ARG A 47 11.01 4.84 5.19
CA ARG A 47 10.88 3.41 4.89
C ARG A 47 10.85 2.58 6.17
N ASP A 48 9.83 1.75 6.30
CA ASP A 48 9.66 0.80 7.40
C ASP A 48 9.85 -0.63 6.87
N GLU A 49 11.03 -1.20 7.10
CA GLU A 49 11.38 -2.55 6.63
C GLU A 49 10.50 -3.64 7.26
N GLU A 50 10.08 -3.47 8.52
CA GLU A 50 9.23 -4.45 9.20
C GLU A 50 7.81 -4.43 8.62
N TYR A 51 7.28 -3.23 8.36
CA TYR A 51 5.99 -3.11 7.67
C TYR A 51 6.06 -3.68 6.25
N ILE A 52 7.12 -3.36 5.50
CA ILE A 52 7.30 -3.85 4.13
C ILE A 52 7.41 -5.38 4.09
N ALA A 53 8.10 -6.01 5.05
CA ALA A 53 8.15 -7.47 5.14
C ALA A 53 6.76 -8.08 5.31
N ARG A 54 5.95 -7.56 6.24
CA ARG A 54 4.56 -8.03 6.45
C ARG A 54 3.68 -7.80 5.22
N LEU A 55 3.86 -6.65 4.55
CA LEU A 55 3.14 -6.34 3.32
C LEU A 55 3.51 -7.31 2.19
N ALA A 56 4.80 -7.62 2.03
CA ALA A 56 5.29 -8.56 1.02
C ALA A 56 4.72 -9.97 1.24
N ASP A 57 4.72 -10.46 2.48
CA ASP A 57 4.15 -11.77 2.83
C ASP A 57 2.64 -11.85 2.52
N ALA A 58 1.90 -10.79 2.87
CA ALA A 58 0.47 -10.70 2.60
C ALA A 58 0.18 -10.67 1.09
N VAL A 59 0.96 -9.91 0.31
CA VAL A 59 0.86 -9.87 -1.15
C VAL A 59 1.17 -11.23 -1.77
N GLN A 60 2.22 -11.91 -1.29
CA GLN A 60 2.59 -13.24 -1.79
C GLN A 60 1.49 -14.28 -1.53
N THR A 61 0.87 -14.23 -0.34
CA THR A 61 -0.25 -15.10 0.02
C THR A 61 -1.44 -14.85 -0.91
N PHE A 62 -1.82 -13.58 -1.09
CA PHE A 62 -2.91 -13.20 -1.98
C PHE A 62 -2.67 -13.66 -3.42
N LEU A 63 -1.45 -13.48 -3.95
CA LEU A 63 -1.10 -13.91 -5.31
C LEU A 63 -1.24 -15.43 -5.47
N SER A 64 -0.83 -16.21 -4.47
CA SER A 64 -1.00 -17.67 -4.48
C SER A 64 -2.48 -18.08 -4.54
N GLU A 65 -3.33 -17.47 -3.70
CA GLU A 65 -4.77 -17.74 -3.67
C GLU A 65 -5.45 -17.34 -5.00
N MET A 66 -5.04 -16.20 -5.55
CA MET A 66 -5.53 -15.70 -6.84
C MET A 66 -5.16 -16.67 -7.98
N ASP A 67 -3.91 -17.14 -8.02
CA ASP A 67 -3.44 -18.07 -9.05
C ASP A 67 -4.16 -19.42 -8.96
N GLU A 68 -4.37 -19.94 -7.75
CA GLU A 68 -5.16 -21.16 -7.55
C GLU A 68 -6.59 -21.02 -8.06
N LEU A 69 -7.25 -19.90 -7.77
CA LEU A 69 -8.60 -19.63 -8.22
C LEU A 69 -8.66 -19.46 -9.74
N ALA A 70 -7.71 -18.72 -10.31
CA ALA A 70 -7.62 -18.53 -11.75
C ALA A 70 -7.45 -19.86 -12.50
N ASN A 71 -6.58 -20.75 -12.00
CA ASN A 71 -6.36 -22.07 -12.56
C ASN A 71 -7.62 -22.96 -12.48
N LYS A 72 -8.34 -22.93 -11.36
CA LYS A 72 -9.63 -23.65 -11.21
C LYS A 72 -10.66 -23.17 -12.24
N ILE A 73 -10.77 -21.85 -12.43
CA ILE A 73 -11.70 -21.25 -13.40
C ILE A 73 -11.30 -21.61 -14.83
N ALA A 74 -10.00 -21.60 -15.15
CA ALA A 74 -9.50 -21.96 -16.47
C ALA A 74 -9.84 -23.42 -16.82
N ALA A 75 -9.58 -24.37 -15.91
CA ALA A 75 -9.90 -25.78 -16.11
C ALA A 75 -11.40 -26.04 -16.30
N MET A 76 -12.27 -25.32 -15.59
CA MET A 76 -13.73 -25.44 -15.77
C MET A 76 -14.19 -24.96 -17.14
N LYS A 77 -13.53 -23.93 -17.71
CA LYS A 77 -13.85 -23.43 -19.05
C LYS A 77 -13.43 -24.40 -20.16
N GLU A 78 -12.32 -25.12 -19.98
CA GLU A 78 -11.84 -26.10 -20.96
C GLU A 78 -12.68 -27.37 -21.02
N ALA A 79 -13.37 -27.71 -19.91
CA ALA A 79 -14.23 -28.88 -19.81
C ALA A 79 -15.67 -28.65 -20.33
N ALA A 80 -16.03 -27.42 -20.70
CA ALA A 80 -17.36 -27.02 -21.16
C ALA A 80 -17.39 -26.83 -22.69
#